data_AF-A0A3B9Z1E6-F1
#
_entry.id   AF-A0A3B9Z1E6-F1
#
_cell.length_a   1.000
_cell.length_b   1.000
_cell.length_c   1.000
_cell.angle_alpha   90.00
_cell.angle_beta   90.00
_cell.angle_gamma   90.00
#
_symmetry.space_group_name_H-M   'P 1'
#
loop_
_entity.id
_entity.type
_entity.pdbx_description
1 polymer ?
#
loop_
_entity_poly.entity_id
_entity_poly.type
_entity_poly.pdbx_seq_one_letter_code
_entity_poly.pdbx_strand_id
1 'polypeptide(L)'
;MTTERSFNAETFFFDAELPLTLNLVAKDFKENDTGLEYIGKPNQQVGDGGVILQVTDTQTGKVVAVTDGKTRCLVVHRAPLRPACASLKSPSLVDCGATVGEEPPGWKLPSFNVTSWPEATVYTEADVGVKGGYLAIKWDRTAKLVWSGDLKQDNTILCRVPMVASIP
;
A
#
# COMPACT_ATOMS: atom_id res chain seq x y z
N MET A 1 -3.78 7.32 -16.31
CA MET A 1 -2.73 8.37 -16.27
C MET A 1 -1.38 7.68 -16.34
N THR A 2 -0.48 8.09 -17.23
CA THR A 2 0.82 7.45 -17.53
C THR A 2 2.01 8.30 -17.05
N THR A 3 1.85 9.02 -15.94
CA THR A 3 2.95 9.79 -15.34
C THR A 3 3.47 9.04 -14.13
N GLU A 4 4.65 8.48 -14.26
CA GLU A 4 5.41 7.89 -13.18
C GLU A 4 5.99 9.02 -12.31
N ARG A 5 5.66 9.03 -11.02
CA ARG A 5 6.27 9.93 -10.03
C ARG A 5 6.59 9.11 -8.78
N SER A 6 7.75 9.39 -8.20
CA SER A 6 8.31 8.63 -7.08
C SER A 6 7.58 8.81 -5.74
N PHE A 7 6.55 9.66 -5.66
CA PHE A 7 5.54 9.63 -4.60
C PHE A 7 4.31 10.43 -5.04
N ASN A 8 3.17 9.77 -5.23
CA ASN A 8 1.93 10.37 -5.72
C ASN A 8 0.96 10.70 -4.59
N ALA A 9 0.09 11.67 -4.83
CA ALA A 9 -1.06 11.94 -3.99
C ALA A 9 -2.28 12.15 -4.89
N GLU A 10 -3.40 11.56 -4.48
CA GLU A 10 -4.67 11.65 -5.19
C GLU A 10 -5.77 11.97 -4.18
N THR A 11 -6.67 12.87 -4.56
CA THR A 11 -7.86 13.23 -3.78
C THR A 11 -9.07 13.09 -4.69
N PHE A 12 -10.05 12.30 -4.24
CA PHE A 12 -11.31 12.11 -4.94
C PHE A 12 -12.47 12.07 -3.95
N PHE A 13 -13.68 12.21 -4.49
CA PHE A 13 -14.92 12.24 -3.72
C PHE A 13 -15.83 11.10 -4.16
N PHE A 14 -16.58 10.54 -3.22
CA PHE A 14 -17.57 9.49 -3.47
C PHE A 14 -18.69 9.60 -2.44
N ASP A 15 -19.88 9.17 -2.83
CA ASP A 15 -21.01 9.01 -1.91
C ASP A 15 -20.97 7.61 -1.28
N ALA A 16 -21.29 7.52 0.01
CA ALA A 16 -21.38 6.27 0.74
C ALA A 16 -22.37 6.35 1.90
N GLU A 17 -22.97 5.21 2.25
CA GLU A 17 -23.83 5.06 3.41
C GLU A 17 -23.14 4.23 4.49
N LEU A 18 -23.38 4.57 5.76
CA LEU A 18 -22.85 3.82 6.91
C LEU A 18 -23.80 2.67 7.30
N PRO A 19 -23.27 1.51 7.78
CA PRO A 19 -21.85 1.22 7.95
C PRO A 19 -21.17 0.91 6.60
N LEU A 20 -19.99 1.50 6.38
CA LEU A 20 -19.21 1.28 5.17
C LEU A 20 -17.96 0.44 5.47
N THR A 21 -17.45 -0.24 4.45
CA THR A 21 -16.21 -1.01 4.51
C THR A 21 -15.20 -0.42 3.53
N LEU A 22 -14.00 -0.09 4.01
CA LEU A 22 -12.90 0.39 3.17
C LEU A 22 -11.86 -0.69 2.97
N ASN A 23 -11.65 -1.01 1.69
CA ASN A 23 -10.62 -1.93 1.24
C ASN A 23 -9.64 -1.16 0.36
N LEU A 24 -8.35 -1.43 0.53
CA LEU A 24 -7.29 -0.83 -0.25
C LEU A 24 -6.50 -1.93 -0.95
N VAL A 25 -6.32 -1.80 -2.26
CA VAL A 25 -5.28 -2.54 -2.99
C VAL A 25 -4.12 -1.58 -3.19
N ALA A 26 -3.06 -1.77 -2.42
CA ALA A 26 -1.85 -0.95 -2.56
C ALA A 26 -0.81 -1.74 -3.35
N LYS A 27 -0.25 -1.09 -4.37
CA LYS A 27 0.76 -1.66 -5.27
C LYS A 27 1.96 -0.74 -5.28
N ASP A 28 3.10 -1.27 -4.88
CA ASP A 28 4.38 -0.70 -5.24
C ASP A 28 4.62 -0.89 -6.74
N PHE A 29 5.41 0.01 -7.34
CA PHE A 29 5.78 -0.12 -8.73
C PHE A 29 6.73 -1.31 -8.90
N LYS A 30 6.47 -2.09 -9.95
CA LYS A 30 7.34 -3.17 -10.41
C LYS A 30 7.15 -3.29 -11.91
N GLU A 31 8.25 -3.48 -12.62
CA GLU A 31 8.20 -3.63 -14.08
C GLU A 31 7.65 -5.00 -14.48
N ASN A 32 7.95 -6.03 -13.67
CA ASN A 32 7.38 -7.37 -13.78
C ASN A 32 7.44 -8.11 -12.42
N ASP A 33 7.10 -9.40 -12.41
CA ASP A 33 7.02 -10.22 -11.19
C ASP A 33 8.35 -10.46 -10.48
N THR A 34 9.49 -10.02 -11.04
CA THR A 34 10.76 -9.99 -10.30
C THR A 34 10.71 -9.03 -9.11
N GLY A 35 9.75 -8.11 -9.07
CA GLY A 35 9.65 -7.04 -8.06
C GLY A 35 10.70 -5.95 -8.25
N LEU A 36 11.35 -5.92 -9.42
CA LEU A 36 12.33 -4.89 -9.75
C LEU A 36 11.68 -3.78 -10.57
N GLU A 37 12.18 -2.58 -10.35
CA GLU A 37 11.88 -1.40 -11.16
C GLU A 37 13.00 -1.19 -12.18
N TYR A 38 12.66 -0.63 -13.34
CA TYR A 38 13.63 -0.14 -14.34
C TYR A 38 14.62 -1.20 -14.82
N ILE A 39 14.12 -2.38 -15.17
CA ILE A 39 14.95 -3.54 -15.47
C ILE A 39 15.89 -3.24 -16.65
N GLY A 40 17.18 -3.50 -16.45
CA GLY A 40 18.25 -3.24 -17.42
C GLY A 40 18.68 -1.77 -17.56
N LYS A 41 18.09 -0.84 -16.80
CA LYS A 41 18.48 0.59 -16.79
C LYS A 41 19.50 0.89 -15.67
N PRO A 42 20.22 2.03 -15.75
CA PRO A 42 21.19 2.40 -14.70
C PRO A 42 20.61 2.57 -13.30
N ASN A 43 19.29 2.79 -13.18
CA ASN A 43 18.55 2.93 -11.93
C ASN A 43 17.71 1.69 -11.58
N GLN A 44 18.09 0.50 -12.06
CA GLN A 44 17.46 -0.76 -11.65
C GLN A 44 17.54 -0.93 -10.13
N GLN A 45 16.40 -1.15 -9.48
CA GLN A 45 16.32 -1.22 -8.03
C GLN A 45 15.15 -2.08 -7.56
N VAL A 46 15.15 -2.38 -6.26
CA VAL A 46 13.95 -2.86 -5.55
C VAL A 46 13.16 -1.63 -5.13
N GLY A 47 11.84 -1.67 -5.30
CA GLY A 47 10.95 -0.55 -5.00
C GLY A 47 10.88 -0.18 -3.52
N ASP A 48 10.14 0.88 -3.25
CA ASP A 48 9.87 1.46 -1.94
C ASP A 48 8.36 1.74 -1.76
N GLY A 49 7.66 0.72 -1.26
CA GLY A 49 6.25 0.81 -0.93
C GLY A 49 5.95 1.77 0.24
N GLY A 50 4.70 1.74 0.65
CA GLY A 50 4.17 2.60 1.71
C GLY A 50 2.92 3.33 1.25
N VAL A 51 1.92 3.40 2.13
CA VAL A 51 0.68 4.12 1.83
C VAL A 51 0.14 4.81 3.07
N ILE A 52 -0.44 5.98 2.86
CA ILE A 52 -1.24 6.68 3.85
C ILE A 52 -2.58 7.04 3.21
N LEU A 53 -3.66 6.85 3.96
CA LEU A 53 -5.02 7.16 3.52
C LEU A 53 -5.77 7.82 4.68
N GLN A 54 -6.58 8.82 4.34
CA GLN A 54 -7.61 9.37 5.22
C GLN A 54 -8.89 9.55 4.42
N VAL A 55 -10.04 9.34 5.06
CA VAL A 55 -11.37 9.64 4.52
C VAL A 55 -12.04 10.63 5.46
N THR A 56 -12.51 11.73 4.89
CA THR A 56 -13.21 12.80 5.61
C THR A 56 -14.63 12.88 5.10
N ASP A 57 -15.59 12.85 6.02
CA ASP A 57 -16.97 13.19 5.72
C ASP A 57 -17.04 14.68 5.36
N THR A 58 -17.44 14.98 4.13
CA THR A 58 -17.48 16.36 3.61
C THR A 58 -18.59 17.20 4.21
N GLN A 59 -19.64 16.59 4.77
CA GLN A 59 -20.74 17.31 5.40
C GLN A 59 -20.37 17.74 6.81
N THR A 60 -19.69 16.87 7.57
CA THR A 60 -19.34 17.14 8.97
C THR A 60 -17.91 17.63 9.17
N GLY A 61 -17.04 17.45 8.16
CA GLY A 61 -15.60 17.73 8.24
C GLY A 61 -14.83 16.74 9.12
N LYS A 62 -15.48 15.68 9.61
CA LYS A 62 -14.88 14.70 10.53
C LYS A 62 -14.18 13.60 9.74
N VAL A 63 -13.00 13.19 10.21
CA VAL A 63 -12.26 12.05 9.65
C VAL A 63 -12.92 10.76 10.11
N VAL A 64 -13.35 9.93 9.15
CA VAL A 64 -14.13 8.70 9.39
C VAL A 64 -13.31 7.43 9.20
N ALA A 65 -12.17 7.49 8.54
CA ALA A 65 -11.24 6.38 8.40
C ALA A 65 -9.82 6.89 8.15
N VAL A 66 -8.83 6.18 8.67
CA VAL A 66 -7.42 6.41 8.38
C VAL A 66 -6.68 5.08 8.30
N THR A 67 -5.58 5.04 7.55
CA THR A 67 -4.59 3.98 7.76
C THR A 67 -3.85 4.22 9.07
N ASP A 68 -3.82 3.22 9.92
CA ASP A 68 -3.00 3.16 11.14
C ASP A 68 -2.53 1.72 11.42
N GLY A 69 -1.91 1.48 12.58
CA GLY A 69 -1.46 0.14 12.98
C GLY A 69 -2.58 -0.89 13.17
N LYS A 70 -3.87 -0.51 13.13
CA LYS A 70 -5.01 -1.43 13.15
C LYS A 70 -5.46 -1.83 11.75
N THR A 71 -4.93 -1.20 10.71
CA THR A 71 -5.09 -1.65 9.31
C THR A 71 -4.63 -3.09 9.23
N ARG A 72 -5.40 -3.97 8.60
CA ARG A 72 -5.00 -5.38 8.43
C ARG A 72 -4.70 -5.65 6.99
N CYS A 73 -3.54 -6.23 6.70
CA CYS A 73 -3.04 -6.39 5.34
C CYS A 73 -2.60 -7.83 5.04
N LEU A 74 -2.94 -8.31 3.84
CA LEU A 74 -2.46 -9.54 3.25
C LEU A 74 -1.51 -9.21 2.10
N VAL A 75 -0.32 -9.81 2.11
CA VAL A 75 0.62 -9.76 0.99
C VAL A 75 0.20 -10.78 -0.06
N VAL A 76 -0.05 -10.34 -1.29
CA VAL A 76 -0.34 -11.22 -2.43
C VAL A 76 0.74 -11.18 -3.51
N HIS A 77 1.75 -10.32 -3.35
CA HIS A 77 2.94 -10.38 -4.18
C HIS A 77 4.17 -9.97 -3.38
N ARG A 78 5.11 -10.92 -3.20
CA ARG A 78 6.41 -10.67 -2.58
C ARG A 78 7.55 -11.02 -3.52
N ALA A 79 8.37 -10.02 -3.89
CA ALA A 79 9.52 -10.17 -4.77
C ALA A 79 10.44 -8.93 -4.66
N PRO A 80 11.72 -9.00 -5.07
CA PRO A 80 12.47 -10.24 -5.30
C PRO A 80 12.67 -10.98 -3.98
N LEU A 81 12.56 -12.31 -3.96
CA LEU A 81 12.92 -13.09 -2.76
C LEU A 81 14.44 -13.11 -2.50
N ARG A 82 15.24 -12.82 -3.54
CA ARG A 82 16.70 -12.67 -3.52
C ARG A 82 17.08 -11.28 -4.02
N PRO A 83 17.10 -10.25 -3.17
CA PRO A 83 17.34 -8.86 -3.58
C PRO A 83 18.65 -8.62 -4.33
N ALA A 84 19.67 -9.46 -4.11
CA ALA A 84 20.93 -9.37 -4.85
C ALA A 84 20.78 -9.51 -6.37
N CYS A 85 19.68 -10.10 -6.86
CA CYS A 85 19.39 -10.20 -8.29
C CYS A 85 19.28 -8.82 -8.97
N ALA A 86 19.00 -7.74 -8.21
CA ALA A 86 18.95 -6.37 -8.72
C ALA A 86 20.30 -5.87 -9.28
N SER A 87 21.41 -6.56 -8.99
CA SER A 87 22.73 -6.25 -9.58
C SER A 87 22.97 -6.91 -10.95
N LEU A 88 22.11 -7.85 -11.34
CA LEU A 88 22.23 -8.53 -12.63
C LEU A 88 21.81 -7.61 -13.76
N LYS A 89 22.48 -7.74 -14.90
CA LYS A 89 22.16 -6.95 -16.11
C LYS A 89 20.81 -7.30 -16.70
N SER A 90 20.36 -8.54 -16.54
CA SER A 90 19.10 -9.05 -17.08
C SER A 90 18.50 -10.06 -16.10
N PRO A 91 18.00 -9.60 -14.94
CA PRO A 91 17.46 -10.47 -13.90
C PRO A 91 16.18 -11.16 -14.37
N SER A 92 16.06 -12.44 -14.07
CA SER A 92 14.87 -13.24 -14.31
C SER A 92 14.18 -13.64 -13.01
N LEU A 93 12.97 -14.21 -13.12
CA LEU A 93 12.30 -14.84 -11.98
C LEU A 93 13.13 -15.98 -11.37
N VAL A 94 13.94 -16.68 -12.15
CA VAL A 94 14.83 -17.74 -11.64
C VAL A 94 15.96 -17.17 -10.78
N ASP A 95 16.38 -15.93 -11.03
CA ASP A 95 17.41 -15.25 -10.24
C ASP A 95 16.84 -14.58 -9.00
N CYS A 96 15.69 -13.93 -9.14
CA CYS A 96 15.07 -13.13 -8.09
C CYS A 96 14.17 -13.97 -7.18
N GLY A 97 13.35 -14.84 -7.75
CA GLY A 97 12.25 -15.52 -7.05
C GLY A 97 11.11 -14.55 -6.69
N ALA A 98 9.89 -15.09 -6.64
CA ALA A 98 8.70 -14.37 -6.23
C ALA A 98 7.72 -15.32 -5.54
N THR A 99 6.93 -14.79 -4.62
CA THR A 99 5.70 -15.42 -4.12
C THR A 99 4.53 -14.61 -4.62
N VAL A 100 3.73 -15.20 -5.51
CA VAL A 100 2.56 -14.55 -6.12
C VAL A 100 1.32 -15.34 -5.68
N GLY A 101 0.40 -14.64 -5.04
CA GLY A 101 -0.91 -15.15 -4.62
C GLY A 101 -2.03 -14.40 -5.33
N GLU A 102 -3.22 -14.98 -5.28
CA GLU A 102 -4.44 -14.35 -5.81
C GLU A 102 -5.16 -13.53 -4.73
N GLU A 103 -5.99 -12.58 -5.17
CA GLU A 103 -6.94 -11.92 -4.27
C GLU A 103 -7.95 -12.95 -3.74
N PRO A 104 -8.14 -13.11 -2.41
CA PRO A 104 -9.09 -14.09 -1.90
C PRO A 104 -10.51 -13.79 -2.40
N PRO A 105 -11.27 -14.78 -2.91
CA PRO A 105 -12.62 -14.54 -3.41
C PRO A 105 -13.51 -13.85 -2.37
N GLY A 106 -14.16 -12.76 -2.76
CA GLY A 106 -15.07 -12.02 -1.89
C GLY A 106 -14.40 -11.14 -0.82
N TRP A 107 -13.07 -10.97 -0.80
CA TRP A 107 -12.38 -10.19 0.23
C TRP A 107 -12.84 -8.71 0.34
N LYS A 108 -13.39 -8.17 -0.74
CA LYS A 108 -13.94 -6.81 -0.79
C LYS A 108 -15.31 -6.68 -0.13
N LEU A 109 -15.99 -7.80 0.14
CA LEU A 109 -17.30 -7.78 0.78
C LEU A 109 -17.20 -7.34 2.25
N PRO A 110 -18.20 -6.60 2.77
CA PRO A 110 -18.26 -6.23 4.19
C PRO A 110 -18.19 -7.44 5.13
N SER A 111 -18.81 -8.55 4.75
CA SER A 111 -18.89 -9.79 5.54
C SER A 111 -17.60 -10.63 5.55
N PHE A 112 -16.60 -10.29 4.73
CA PHE A 112 -15.35 -11.06 4.68
C PHE A 112 -14.53 -10.85 5.96
N ASN A 113 -14.13 -11.94 6.60
CA ASN A 113 -13.37 -11.92 7.83
C ASN A 113 -11.86 -11.76 7.56
N VAL A 114 -11.30 -10.61 7.92
CA VAL A 114 -9.87 -10.30 7.80
C VAL A 114 -9.08 -10.48 9.10
N THR A 115 -9.65 -11.06 10.15
CA THR A 115 -8.97 -11.21 11.46
C THR A 115 -7.72 -12.07 11.41
N SER A 116 -7.61 -12.97 10.42
CA SER A 116 -6.38 -13.75 10.17
C SER A 116 -5.28 -12.95 9.47
N TRP A 117 -5.61 -11.78 8.89
CA TRP A 117 -4.61 -10.92 8.27
C TRP A 117 -3.83 -10.19 9.36
N PRO A 118 -2.48 -10.15 9.28
CA PRO A 118 -1.65 -9.38 10.19
C PRO A 118 -2.04 -7.91 10.19
N GLU A 119 -1.82 -7.26 11.33
CA GLU A 119 -1.84 -5.80 11.40
C GLU A 119 -0.67 -5.21 10.60
N ALA A 120 -0.93 -4.06 9.99
CA ALA A 120 0.04 -3.33 9.18
C ALA A 120 1.13 -2.73 10.07
N THR A 121 2.35 -2.68 9.55
CA THR A 121 3.44 -2.00 10.24
C THR A 121 3.33 -0.51 9.98
N VAL A 122 3.48 0.28 11.04
CA VAL A 122 3.56 1.75 10.94
C VAL A 122 5.01 2.14 10.67
N TYR A 123 5.22 2.91 9.62
CA TYR A 123 6.52 3.42 9.21
C TYR A 123 6.60 4.92 9.44
N THR A 124 7.81 5.43 9.63
CA THR A 124 8.06 6.87 9.70
C THR A 124 8.10 7.48 8.29
N GLU A 125 7.99 8.81 8.24
CA GLU A 125 8.21 9.57 7.00
C GLU A 125 9.60 9.32 6.40
N ALA A 126 10.61 9.10 7.24
CA ALA A 126 11.98 8.82 6.82
C ALA A 126 12.15 7.38 6.28
N ASP A 127 11.48 6.40 6.87
CA ASP A 127 11.51 5.01 6.39
C ASP A 127 10.94 4.90 4.97
N VAL A 128 9.87 5.64 4.69
CA VAL A 128 9.19 5.67 3.38
C VAL A 128 9.85 6.66 2.40
N GLY A 129 10.59 7.65 2.89
CA GLY A 129 11.19 8.68 2.03
C GLY A 129 10.16 9.62 1.40
N VAL A 130 9.16 10.04 2.19
CA VAL A 130 8.03 10.86 1.70
C VAL A 130 8.50 12.16 1.04
N LYS A 131 7.79 12.54 -0.03
CA LYS A 131 8.11 13.71 -0.86
C LYS A 131 6.91 14.11 -1.71
N GLY A 132 7.00 15.26 -2.38
CA GLY A 132 6.06 15.67 -3.41
C GLY A 132 4.60 15.66 -2.92
N GLY A 133 3.79 14.77 -3.49
CA GLY A 133 2.34 14.69 -3.24
C GLY A 133 1.99 14.51 -1.76
N TYR A 134 2.79 13.79 -0.98
CA TYR A 134 2.56 13.63 0.46
C TYR A 134 2.46 14.97 1.18
N LEU A 135 3.34 15.92 0.83
CA LEU A 135 3.43 17.24 1.45
C LEU A 135 2.31 18.18 1.02
N ALA A 136 1.55 17.83 -0.02
CA ALA A 136 0.41 18.61 -0.50
C ALA A 136 -0.88 18.31 0.28
N ILE A 137 -0.92 17.22 1.06
CA ILE A 137 -2.08 16.83 1.85
C ILE A 137 -1.85 17.18 3.32
N LYS A 138 -2.83 17.84 3.94
CA LYS A 138 -2.89 17.98 5.39
C LYS A 138 -3.46 16.70 5.99
N TRP A 139 -2.58 15.82 6.44
CA TRP A 139 -2.97 14.56 7.08
C TRP A 139 -3.50 14.79 8.50
N ASP A 140 -4.55 14.07 8.86
CA ASP A 140 -4.94 13.94 10.26
C ASP A 140 -3.80 13.32 11.07
N ARG A 141 -3.58 13.80 12.29
CA ARG A 141 -2.49 13.32 13.16
C ARG A 141 -2.57 11.82 13.48
N THR A 142 -3.77 11.24 13.36
CA THR A 142 -4.02 9.82 13.59
C THR A 142 -3.75 8.97 12.37
N ALA A 143 -3.74 9.56 11.16
CA ALA A 143 -3.31 8.87 9.96
C ALA A 143 -1.81 8.56 10.02
N LYS A 144 -1.45 7.34 9.64
CA LYS A 144 -0.08 6.84 9.61
C LYS A 144 0.24 6.27 8.24
N LEU A 145 1.52 6.40 7.88
CA LEU A 145 2.11 5.62 6.81
C LEU A 145 2.18 4.17 7.26
N VAL A 146 1.61 3.29 6.46
CA VAL A 146 1.57 1.85 6.73
C VAL A 146 2.01 1.07 5.51
N TRP A 147 2.48 -0.14 5.77
CA TRP A 147 2.65 -1.19 4.78
C TRP A 147 2.50 -2.54 5.47
N SER A 148 2.75 -3.64 4.77
CA SER A 148 3.01 -4.93 5.42
C SER A 148 4.39 -4.94 6.10
N GLY A 149 4.93 -6.12 6.39
CA GLY A 149 6.19 -6.26 7.13
C GLY A 149 7.45 -5.82 6.38
N ASP A 150 7.37 -5.54 5.07
CA ASP A 150 8.54 -5.17 4.28
C ASP A 150 8.19 -4.14 3.19
N LEU A 151 8.69 -2.91 3.33
CA LEU A 151 8.47 -1.83 2.36
C LEU A 151 9.01 -2.15 0.96
N LYS A 152 10.02 -3.01 0.84
CA LYS A 152 10.75 -3.22 -0.41
C LYS A 152 10.30 -4.47 -1.15
N GLN A 153 10.02 -5.54 -0.42
CA GLN A 153 9.72 -6.83 -1.04
C GLN A 153 8.23 -7.08 -1.22
N ASP A 154 7.36 -6.48 -0.40
CA ASP A 154 5.92 -6.71 -0.48
C ASP A 154 5.29 -5.76 -1.51
N ASN A 155 5.30 -6.13 -2.78
CA ASN A 155 4.95 -5.21 -3.88
C ASN A 155 3.43 -5.05 -4.06
N THR A 156 2.62 -5.98 -3.57
CA THR A 156 1.15 -5.86 -3.63
C THR A 156 0.55 -6.35 -2.32
N ILE A 157 -0.19 -5.46 -1.66
CA ILE A 157 -0.92 -5.75 -0.42
C ILE A 157 -2.40 -5.42 -0.58
N LEU A 158 -3.22 -6.25 0.05
CA LEU A 158 -4.66 -6.04 0.19
C LEU A 158 -4.91 -5.66 1.63
N CYS A 159 -5.55 -4.53 1.90
CA CYS A 159 -5.74 -4.04 3.25
C CYS A 159 -7.21 -3.74 3.55
N ARG A 160 -7.63 -4.07 4.78
CA ARG A 160 -8.87 -3.58 5.40
C ARG A 160 -8.51 -2.40 6.29
N VAL A 161 -9.06 -1.24 5.96
CA VAL A 161 -8.83 0.00 6.72
C VAL A 161 -9.88 0.10 7.83
N PRO A 162 -9.48 0.37 9.08
CA PRO A 162 -10.44 0.53 10.17
C PRO A 162 -11.26 1.81 9.97
N MET A 163 -12.56 1.70 10.19
CA MET A 163 -13.40 2.88 10.41
C MET A 163 -13.09 3.44 11.79
N VAL A 164 -13.00 4.76 11.92
CA VAL A 164 -12.90 5.43 13.21
C VAL A 164 -14.21 5.13 13.96
N ALA A 165 -14.11 4.45 15.10
CA ALA A 165 -15.28 4.05 15.88
C ALA A 165 -16.05 5.29 16.33
N SER A 166 -17.30 5.40 15.85
CA SER A 166 -18.34 6.37 16.20
C SER A 166 -17.87 7.81 16.38
N ILE A 167 -18.21 8.62 15.40
CA ILE A 167 -18.54 10.01 15.65
C ILE A 167 -19.85 10.02 16.47
N PRO A 168 -19.88 10.52 17.72
CA PRO A 168 -21.12 10.97 18.33
C PRO A 168 -21.69 12.18 17.57
#